data_AF-A0A352FBB7-F1
#
_entry.id   AF-A0A352FBB7-F1
#
_cell.length_a   1.000
_cell.length_b   1.000
_cell.length_c   1.000
_cell.angle_alpha   90.00
_cell.angle_beta   90.00
_cell.angle_gamma   90.00
#
_symmetry.space_group_name_H-M   'P 1'
#
loop_
_entity.id
_entity.type
_entity.pdbx_description
1 polymer ?
#
loop_
_entity_poly.entity_id
_entity_poly.type
_entity_poly.pdbx_seq_one_letter_code
_entity_poly.pdbx_strand_id
1 'polypeptide(L)' 'MYMFCMDIPTDKKILVKALALTADPAKPIKSITLMGSQEPVKWKQKADVLEITTPKTMPCGHAIGFRIEF' A
#
# COMPACT_ATOMS: atom_id res chain seq x y z
N MET A 1 -1.15 -10.93 -2.93
CA MET A 1 0.10 -10.62 -2.19
C MET A 1 -0.27 -9.80 -0.97
N TYR A 2 0.46 -9.93 0.13
CA TYR A 2 0.22 -9.14 1.35
C TYR A 2 1.46 -8.32 1.66
N MET A 3 1.26 -7.06 2.01
CA MET A 3 2.30 -6.13 2.41
C MET A 3 2.00 -5.64 3.82
N PHE A 4 2.99 -5.63 4.70
CA PHE A 4 2.83 -5.12 6.06
C PHE A 4 3.81 -3.98 6.31
N CYS A 5 3.32 -2.84 6.80
CA CYS A 5 4.15 -1.84 7.44
C CYS A 5 4.23 -2.20 8.92
N MET A 6 5.44 -2.43 9.42
CA MET A 6 5.72 -2.81 10.81
C MET A 6 5.73 -1.62 11.78
N ASP A 7 5.35 -0.44 11.29
CA ASP A 7 5.19 0.78 12.07
C ASP A 7 4.06 1.61 11.46
N ILE A 8 3.52 2.56 12.22
CA ILE A 8 2.47 3.45 11.76
C ILE A 8 3.08 4.60 10.96
N PRO A 9 2.75 4.71 9.66
CA PRO A 9 3.24 5.83 8.85
C PRO A 9 2.65 7.14 9.35
N THR A 10 3.53 8.07 9.74
CA THR A 10 3.17 9.43 10.14
C THR A 10 2.98 10.36 8.94
N ASP A 11 3.59 10.02 7.80
CA ASP A 11 3.49 10.78 6.57
C ASP A 11 2.14 10.57 5.87
N LYS A 12 1.80 11.51 4.99
CA LYS A 12 0.57 11.45 4.17
C LYS A 12 0.61 10.36 3.10
N LYS A 13 1.79 9.81 2.80
CA LYS A 13 2.01 8.82 1.74
C LYS A 13 2.98 7.73 2.18
N ILE A 14 2.71 6.52 1.73
CA ILE A 14 3.57 5.35 1.83
C ILE A 14 4.14 5.07 0.43
N LEU A 15 5.45 4.93 0.33
CA LEU A 15 6.17 4.73 -0.93
C LEU A 15 6.77 3.33 -0.98
N VAL A 16 6.37 2.54 -1.99
CA VAL A 16 6.80 1.14 -2.12
C VAL A 16 7.50 0.95 -3.46
N LYS A 17 8.84 0.98 -3.44
CA LYS A 17 9.67 0.88 -4.66
C LYS A 17 9.65 -0.51 -5.30
N ALA A 18 9.54 -1.56 -4.48
CA ALA A 18 9.52 -2.95 -4.96
C ALA A 18 8.28 -3.30 -5.81
N LEU A 19 7.22 -2.47 -5.75
CA LEU A 19 5.99 -2.64 -6.51
C LEU A 19 5.82 -1.58 -7.60
N ALA A 20 6.91 -0.93 -8.00
CA ALA A 20 6.93 -0.03 -9.13
C ALA A 20 6.63 -0.76 -10.45
N LEU A 21 6.16 -0.04 -11.47
CA LEU A 21 5.93 -0.64 -12.81
C LEU A 21 7.22 -1.08 -13.50
N THR A 22 8.38 -0.54 -13.11
CA THR A 22 9.68 -0.96 -13.64
C THR A 22 10.41 -1.96 -12.73
N ALA A 23 9.86 -2.30 -11.55
CA ALA A 23 10.46 -3.29 -10.67
C ALA A 23 10.25 -4.70 -11.22
N ASP A 24 11.24 -5.59 -11.12
CA ASP A 24 11.15 -6.98 -11.58
C ASP A 24 10.74 -7.94 -10.43
N PRO A 25 9.66 -8.73 -10.56
CA PRO A 25 8.72 -8.79 -11.68
C PRO A 25 7.65 -7.70 -11.63
N ALA A 26 7.51 -6.97 -12.72
CA ALA A 26 6.54 -5.90 -12.85
C ALA A 26 5.15 -6.51 -13.01
N LYS A 27 4.25 -6.23 -12.06
CA LYS A 27 2.86 -6.67 -12.13
C LYS A 27 1.93 -5.47 -11.95
N PRO A 28 1.00 -5.23 -12.88
CA PRO A 28 0.00 -4.17 -12.72
C PRO A 28 -0.90 -4.53 -11.54
N ILE A 29 -1.05 -3.60 -10.61
CA ILE A 29 -1.92 -3.79 -9.46
C ILE A 29 -3.37 -3.53 -9.89
N LYS A 30 -4.27 -4.45 -9.56
CA LYS A 30 -5.72 -4.30 -9.79
C LYS A 30 -6.41 -3.68 -8.59
N SER A 31 -6.03 -4.08 -7.38
CA SER A 31 -6.68 -3.61 -6.15
C SER A 31 -5.70 -3.58 -4.98
N ILE A 32 -5.93 -2.64 -4.06
CA ILE A 32 -5.28 -2.57 -2.75
C ILE A 32 -6.36 -2.33 -1.71
N THR A 33 -6.41 -3.17 -0.67
CA THR A 33 -7.33 -3.01 0.46
C THR A 33 -6.57 -3.01 1.78
N LEU A 34 -6.95 -2.12 2.70
CA LEU A 34 -6.42 -2.09 4.06
C LEU A 34 -7.12 -3.18 4.89
N MET A 35 -6.34 -4.09 5.45
CA MET A 35 -6.90 -5.15 6.29
C MET A 35 -7.46 -4.57 7.58
N GLY A 36 -8.68 -4.96 7.94
CA GLY A 36 -9.37 -4.45 9.14
C GLY A 36 -10.05 -3.09 8.96
N SER A 37 -10.10 -2.56 7.74
CA SER A 37 -10.84 -1.34 7.42
C SER A 37 -11.69 -1.53 6.16
N GLN A 38 -12.83 -0.83 6.11
CA GLN A 38 -13.67 -0.71 4.92
C GLN A 38 -13.39 0.60 4.16
N GLU A 39 -12.45 1.42 4.64
CA GLU A 39 -12.06 2.67 3.97
C GLU A 39 -11.41 2.36 2.61
N PRO A 40 -11.84 3.01 1.52
CA PRO A 40 -11.21 2.85 0.21
C PRO A 40 -9.79 3.42 0.23
N VAL A 41 -8.82 2.59 -0.17
CA VAL A 41 -7.41 2.99 -0.23
C VAL A 41 -7.13 3.72 -1.54
N LYS A 42 -6.62 4.96 -1.47
CA LYS A 42 -6.16 5.71 -2.64
C LYS A 42 -4.71 5.37 -2.94
N TRP A 43 -4.42 4.89 -4.13
CA TRP A 43 -3.07 4.53 -4.54
C TRP A 43 -2.83 4.84 -6.02
N LYS A 44 -1.55 4.91 -6.41
CA LYS A 44 -1.10 5.06 -7.79
C LYS A 44 0.21 4.33 -8.00
N GLN A 45 0.20 3.35 -8.89
CA GLN A 45 1.42 2.69 -9.34
C GLN A 45 2.08 3.56 -10.42
N LYS A 46 3.31 3.99 -10.19
CA LYS A 46 4.13 4.78 -11.12
C LYS A 46 5.26 3.92 -11.67
N ALA A 47 6.03 4.49 -12.59
CA ALA A 47 7.21 3.85 -13.16
C ALA A 47 8.17 3.37 -12.07
N ASP A 48 8.48 4.23 -11.09
CA ASP A 48 9.55 4.07 -10.10
C ASP A 48 9.06 3.72 -8.68
N VAL A 49 7.77 3.87 -8.40
CA VAL A 49 7.20 3.65 -7.07
C VAL A 49 5.71 3.35 -7.10
N LEU A 50 5.23 2.54 -6.17
CA LEU A 50 3.82 2.53 -5.78
C LEU A 50 3.60 3.55 -4.67
N GLU A 51 2.75 4.55 -4.93
CA GLU A 51 2.31 5.50 -3.90
C GLU A 51 0.98 5.04 -3.33
N ILE A 52 0.91 4.88 -2.01
CA ILE A 52 -0.34 4.65 -1.28
C ILE A 52 -0.58 5.87 -0.41
N THR A 53 -1.78 6.43 -0.45
CA THR A 53 -2.18 7.50 0.46
C THR A 53 -2.45 6.89 1.82
N THR A 54 -1.83 7.44 2.85
CA THR A 54 -1.99 6.94 4.22
C THR A 54 -3.47 6.99 4.62
N PRO A 55 -4.07 5.86 5.01
CA PRO A 55 -5.45 5.80 5.46
C PRO A 55 -5.70 6.72 6.65
N LYS A 56 -6.89 7.31 6.75
CA LYS A 56 -7.21 8.22 7.85
C LYS A 56 -7.39 7.47 9.16
N THR A 57 -8.02 6.31 9.09
CA THR A 57 -8.32 5.49 10.26
C THR A 57 -7.43 4.26 10.25
N MET A 58 -6.49 4.22 11.20
CA MET A 58 -5.64 3.05 11.40
C MET A 58 -6.42 1.99 12.20
N PRO A 59 -6.51 0.74 11.72
CA PRO A 59 -7.24 -0.32 12.41
C PRO A 59 -6.52 -0.81 13.67
N CYS A 60 -5.20 -0.61 13.79
CA CYS A 60 -4.44 -0.94 15.00
C CYS A 60 -3.22 -0.03 15.21
N GLY A 61 -2.63 -0.09 16.40
CA GLY A 61 -1.54 0.76 16.90
C GLY A 61 -0.10 0.30 16.58
N HIS A 62 0.09 -0.85 15.95
CA HIS A 62 1.41 -1.49 15.84
C HIS A 62 1.88 -1.69 14.40
N ALA A 63 0.99 -2.17 13.53
CA ALA A 63 1.32 -2.48 12.15
C ALA A 63 0.07 -2.33 11.28
N ILE A 64 0.26 -2.08 9.99
CA ILE A 64 -0.84 -2.06 9.03
C ILE A 64 -0.56 -3.03 7.89
N GLY A 65 -1.59 -3.79 7.51
CA GLY A 65 -1.52 -4.79 6.46
C GLY A 65 -2.35 -4.36 5.26
N PHE A 66 -1.78 -4.49 4.07
CA PHE A 66 -2.46 -4.28 2.79
C PHE A 66 -2.55 -5.59 2.03
N ARG A 67 -3.74 -5.90 1.53
CA ARG A 67 -3.95 -6.96 0.54
C ARG A 67 -3.85 -6.35 -0.85
N ILE A 68 -2.99 -6.93 -1.67
CA ILE A 68 -2.70 -6.49 -3.05
C ILE A 68 -3.07 -7.60 -4.02
N GLU A 69 -3.87 -7.25 -5.03
CA GLU A 69 -4.27 -8.14 -6.12
C GLU A 69 -3.69 -7.62 -7.44
N PHE A 70 -3.22 -8.54 -8.28
CA PHE A 70 -2.61 -8.26 -9.59
C PHE A 70 -3.49 -8.79 -10.73
#